data_AF-A0A940PEG8-F1
#
_entry.id   AF-A0A940PEG8-F1
#
_cell.length_a   1.000
_cell.length_b   1.000
_cell.length_c   1.000
_cell.angle_alpha   90.00
_cell.angle_beta   90.00
_cell.angle_gamma   90.00
#
_symmetry.space_group_name_H-M   'P 1'
#
loop_
_entity.id
_entity.type
_entity.pdbx_description
1 polymer ?
#
loop_
_entity_poly.entity_id
_entity_poly.type
_entity_poly.pdbx_seq_one_letter_code
_entity_poly.pdbx_strand_id
1 'polypeptide(L)'
;MVNTSNRFNPCQACGNEDISDVANFCIKCGTTLYNTCTNEDCGHTNPAAAYFCENCGSYTNKLLIESAVSDKSPDEIALDLKAI
;
A
#
# COMPACT_ATOMS: atom_id res chain seq x y z
N MET A 1 18.17 2.16 2.78
CA MET A 1 17.57 3.17 1.87
C MET A 1 16.07 3.05 2.03
N VAL A 2 15.39 4.05 2.61
CA VAL A 2 13.92 4.04 2.67
C VAL A 2 13.41 4.45 1.29
N ASN A 3 12.60 3.61 0.65
CA ASN A 3 11.97 3.97 -0.61
C ASN A 3 10.95 5.09 -0.34
N THR A 4 11.31 6.33 -0.68
CA THR A 4 10.48 7.53 -0.49
C THR A 4 9.45 7.72 -1.59
N SER A 5 9.40 6.83 -2.59
CA SER A 5 8.32 6.83 -3.57
C SER A 5 7.01 6.58 -2.85
N ASN A 6 5.98 7.36 -3.18
CA ASN A 6 4.61 7.08 -2.76
C ASN A 6 3.91 6.04 -3.66
N ARG A 7 4.63 5.59 -4.69
CA ARG A 7 4.18 4.70 -5.74
C ARG A 7 4.82 3.32 -5.61
N PHE A 8 4.02 2.27 -5.72
CA PHE A 8 4.42 0.88 -5.74
C PHE A 8 5.10 0.54 -7.08
N ASN A 9 6.35 0.12 -7.01
CA ASN A 9 7.08 -0.49 -8.11
C ASN A 9 8.07 -1.52 -7.55
N PRO A 10 7.87 -2.84 -7.80
CA PRO A 10 6.80 -3.43 -8.61
C PRO A 10 5.40 -3.34 -7.97
N CYS A 11 4.36 -3.76 -8.72
CA CYS A 11 3.00 -3.88 -8.19
C CYS A 11 2.98 -4.82 -6.97
N GLN A 12 2.54 -4.34 -5.81
CA GLN A 12 2.59 -5.13 -4.57
C GLN A 12 1.59 -6.30 -4.53
N ALA A 13 0.54 -6.27 -5.35
CA ALA A 13 -0.47 -7.34 -5.35
C ALA A 13 -0.07 -8.54 -6.22
N CYS A 14 0.54 -8.31 -7.40
CA CYS A 14 0.83 -9.39 -8.36
C CYS A 14 2.28 -9.44 -8.85
N GLY A 15 3.15 -8.54 -8.38
CA GLY A 15 4.56 -8.49 -8.75
C GLY A 15 4.84 -7.97 -10.16
N ASN A 16 3.85 -7.39 -10.86
CA ASN A 16 4.09 -6.83 -12.19
C ASN A 16 5.12 -5.68 -12.15
N GLU A 17 6.19 -5.81 -12.93
CA GLU A 17 7.27 -4.82 -13.06
C GLU A 17 7.05 -3.86 -14.24
N ASP A 18 6.23 -4.24 -15.23
CA ASP A 18 5.93 -3.42 -16.40
C ASP A 18 4.92 -2.32 -16.04
N ILE A 19 5.44 -1.21 -15.52
CA ILE A 19 4.69 -0.07 -15.01
C ILE A 19 5.15 1.20 -15.73
N SER A 20 4.25 1.76 -16.55
CA SER A 20 4.44 3.08 -17.17
C SER A 20 4.50 4.19 -16.12
N ASP A 21 5.27 5.25 -16.32
CA ASP A 21 5.39 6.40 -15.39
C ASP A 21 4.07 7.11 -15.08
N VAL A 22 3.09 7.04 -15.99
CA VAL A 22 1.78 7.72 -15.84
C VAL A 22 0.65 6.81 -15.34
N ALA A 23 0.94 5.53 -15.08
CA ALA A 23 -0.10 4.57 -14.69
C ALA A 23 -0.55 4.77 -13.23
N ASN A 24 -1.85 4.90 -13.00
CA ASN A 24 -2.41 4.91 -11.64
C ASN A 24 -2.75 3.50 -11.13
N PHE A 25 -2.94 2.55 -12.04
CA PHE A 25 -3.34 1.18 -11.76
C PHE A 25 -2.43 0.20 -12.50
N CYS A 26 -2.21 -0.98 -11.93
CA CYS A 26 -1.46 -2.05 -12.56
C CYS A 26 -2.20 -2.58 -13.79
N ILE A 27 -1.52 -2.66 -14.95
CA ILE A 27 -2.12 -3.16 -16.19
C ILE A 27 -2.51 -4.65 -16.11
N LYS A 28 -1.86 -5.44 -15.25
CA LYS A 28 -2.15 -6.87 -15.10
C LYS A 28 -3.32 -7.19 -14.17
N CYS A 29 -3.42 -6.52 -13.03
CA CYS A 29 -4.39 -6.88 -11.98
C CYS A 29 -5.33 -5.75 -11.56
N GLY A 30 -5.17 -4.54 -12.08
CA GLY A 30 -6.03 -3.39 -11.75
C GLY A 30 -5.80 -2.77 -10.37
N THR A 31 -4.89 -3.31 -9.53
CA THR A 31 -4.58 -2.73 -8.22
C THR A 31 -3.97 -1.34 -8.37
N THR A 32 -4.37 -0.40 -7.52
CA THR A 32 -3.76 0.94 -7.45
C THR A 32 -2.26 0.84 -7.21
N LEU A 33 -1.52 1.73 -7.87
CA LEU A 33 -0.07 1.84 -7.72
C LEU A 33 0.34 2.88 -6.67
N TYR A 34 -0.61 3.48 -5.96
CA TYR A 34 -0.33 4.50 -4.95
C TYR A 34 -0.79 4.06 -3.56
N ASN A 35 0.03 4.38 -2.57
CA ASN A 35 -0.26 4.05 -1.18
C ASN A 35 -1.14 5.12 -0.52
N THR A 36 -2.42 5.16 -0.89
CA THR A 36 -3.37 6.12 -0.32
C THR A 36 -3.86 5.67 1.05
N CYS A 37 -4.20 6.64 1.89
CA CYS A 37 -4.94 6.43 3.13
C CYS A 37 -6.31 5.81 2.81
N THR A 38 -6.75 4.88 3.64
CA THR A 38 -8.07 4.24 3.50
C THR A 38 -9.19 5.07 4.12
N ASN A 39 -8.85 6.09 4.93
CA ASN A 39 -9.80 7.09 5.37
C ASN A 39 -9.99 8.14 4.26
N GLU A 40 -11.16 8.11 3.63
CA GLU A 40 -11.51 8.98 2.51
C GLU A 40 -11.49 10.48 2.88
N ASP A 41 -11.83 10.83 4.12
CA ASP A 41 -11.77 12.22 4.60
C ASP A 41 -10.33 12.73 4.69
N CYS A 42 -9.35 11.84 4.89
CA CYS A 42 -7.94 12.18 4.90
C CYS A 42 -7.35 12.20 3.48
N GLY A 43 -7.57 11.14 2.70
CA GLY A 43 -7.14 11.03 1.31
C GLY A 43 -5.61 11.13 1.06
N HIS A 44 -4.78 11.20 2.10
CA HIS A 44 -3.34 11.42 1.97
C HIS A 44 -2.66 10.28 1.22
N THR A 45 -1.68 10.62 0.39
CA THR A 45 -0.86 9.65 -0.35
C THR A 45 0.48 9.49 0.37
N ASN A 46 0.70 8.31 0.96
CA ASN A 46 1.80 8.02 1.87
C ASN A 46 3.00 7.42 1.13
N PRO A 47 4.20 7.39 1.73
CA PRO A 47 5.32 6.59 1.24
C PRO A 47 4.92 5.13 1.00
N ALA A 48 5.43 4.48 -0.04
CA ALA A 48 5.07 3.11 -0.42
C ALA A 48 5.38 2.07 0.66
N ALA A 49 6.25 2.40 1.61
CA ALA A 49 6.56 1.54 2.76
C ALA A 49 5.59 1.68 3.94
N ALA A 50 4.74 2.71 3.97
CA ALA A 50 3.89 3.02 5.13
C ALA A 50 2.68 2.09 5.22
N TYR A 51 2.51 1.40 6.36
CA TYR A 51 1.33 0.60 6.67
C TYR A 51 0.18 1.41 7.30
N PHE A 52 0.53 2.55 7.90
CA PHE A 52 -0.38 3.47 8.56
C PHE A 52 -0.17 4.86 7.99
N CYS A 53 -1.24 5.64 7.88
CA CYS A 53 -1.19 6.99 7.37
C CYS A 53 -0.48 7.91 8.34
N GLU A 54 0.52 8.64 7.86
CA GLU A 54 1.31 9.56 8.70
C GLU A 54 0.54 10.80 9.18
N ASN A 55 -0.63 11.08 8.57
CA ASN A 55 -1.47 12.22 8.94
C ASN A 55 -2.59 11.86 9.93
N CYS A 56 -3.18 10.67 9.83
CA CYS A 56 -4.37 10.31 10.63
C CYS A 56 -4.31 8.94 11.31
N GLY A 57 -3.27 8.14 11.10
CA GLY A 57 -3.09 6.82 11.72
C GLY A 57 -3.99 5.71 11.18
N SER A 58 -4.90 6.00 10.25
CA SER A 58 -5.70 4.98 9.54
C SER A 58 -4.81 4.09 8.68
N TYR A 59 -5.33 2.93 8.25
CA TYR A 59 -4.59 2.05 7.35
C TYR A 59 -4.33 2.71 6.00
N THR A 60 -3.34 2.18 5.31
CA THR A 60 -3.07 2.52 3.91
C THR A 60 -3.38 1.31 3.03
N ASN A 61 -3.48 1.54 1.71
CA ASN A 61 -3.67 0.44 0.77
C ASN A 61 -2.57 -0.62 0.87
N LYS A 62 -1.35 -0.26 1.27
CA LYS A 62 -0.27 -1.23 1.50
C LYS A 62 -0.71 -2.35 2.45
N LEU A 63 -1.27 -1.99 3.60
CA LEU A 63 -1.70 -2.97 4.60
C LEU A 63 -2.86 -3.82 4.07
N LEU A 64 -3.83 -3.20 3.38
CA LEU A 64 -4.96 -3.93 2.80
C LEU A 64 -4.53 -4.90 1.70
N ILE A 65 -3.58 -4.49 0.85
CA ILE A 65 -3.01 -5.35 -0.20
C ILE A 65 -2.24 -6.51 0.45
N GLU A 66 -1.43 -6.25 1.48
CA GLU A 66 -0.67 -7.30 2.18
C GLU A 66 -1.59 -8.31 2.87
N SER A 67 -2.68 -7.84 3.48
CA SER A 67 -3.76 -8.68 4.00
C SER A 67 -4.35 -9.57 2.91
N ALA A 68 -4.70 -8.98 1.77
CA ALA A 68 -5.33 -9.71 0.67
C ALA A 68 -4.43 -10.77 0.03
N VAL A 69 -3.10 -10.61 0.07
CA VAL A 69 -2.14 -11.60 -0.46
C VAL A 69 -1.69 -12.63 0.57
N SER A 70 -1.82 -12.35 1.87
CA SER A 70 -1.37 -13.22 2.96
C SER A 70 -2.49 -14.09 3.58
N ASP A 71 -3.72 -13.99 3.09
CA ASP A 71 -4.92 -14.60 3.69
C ASP A 71 -5.15 -14.26 5.18
N LYS A 72 -4.49 -13.19 5.67
CA LYS A 72 -4.62 -12.67 7.04
C LYS A 72 -5.49 -11.42 7.03
N SER A 73 -6.20 -11.16 8.12
CA SER A 73 -6.90 -9.89 8.29
C SER A 73 -5.89 -8.72 8.43
N PRO A 74 -6.27 -7.49 8.06
CA PRO A 74 -5.42 -6.31 8.24
C PRO A 74 -5.01 -6.09 9.71
N ASP A 75 -5.90 -6.41 10.65
CA ASP A 75 -5.67 -6.26 12.08
C ASP A 75 -4.60 -7.24 12.60
N GLU A 76 -4.59 -8.48 12.10
CA GLU A 76 -3.55 -9.47 12.42
C GLU A 76 -2.18 -9.00 11.95
N ILE A 77 -2.07 -8.50 10.73
CA ILE A 77 -0.81 -7.96 10.20
C ILE A 77 -0.39 -6.71 10.98
N ALA A 78 -1.33 -5.81 11.29
CA ALA A 78 -1.07 -4.62 12.09
C ALA A 78 -0.57 -4.95 13.50
N LEU A 79 -1.03 -6.06 14.08
CA LEU A 79 -0.55 -6.56 15.37
C LEU A 79 0.88 -7.08 15.26
N ASP A 80 1.19 -7.86 14.23
CA ASP A 80 2.54 -8.37 13.95
C ASP A 80 3.56 -7.21 13.79
N LEU A 81 3.17 -6.11 13.15
CA LEU A 81 4.01 -4.92 12.96
C LEU A 81 4.32 -4.15 14.25
N LYS A 82 3.48 -4.26 15.28
CA LYS A 82 3.69 -3.59 16.59
C LYS A 82 4.63 -4.37 17.51
N ALA A 83 5.02 -5.59 17.12
CA ALA A 83 5.88 -6.46 17.91
C ALA A 83 7.38 -6.30 17.59
N ILE A 84 7.75 -5.30 16.78
CA ILE A 84 9.12 -4.94 16.35
C ILE A 84 9.57 -3.69 17.09
#